data_AF-A0A968VJ00-F1
#
_entry.id   AF-A0A968VJ00-F1
#
_cell.length_a   1.000
_cell.length_b   1.000
_cell.length_c   1.000
_cell.angle_alpha   90.00
_cell.angle_beta   90.00
_cell.angle_gamma   90.00
#
_symmetry.space_group_name_H-M   'P 1'
#
loop_
_entity.id
_entity.type
_entity.pdbx_description
1 polymer ?
#
loop_
_entity_poly.entity_id
_entity_poly.type
_entity_poly.pdbx_seq_one_letter_code
_entity_poly.pdbx_strand_id
1 'polypeptide(L)'
;MTGVFVTGAAGFVGLNIVRRLAERGVDVVALVRRAPDAATLRFLDSVRSRVHFVEGDVRDRERLIELVRASGTRRIVHGAAVTSSELERSDPAGFVDINLGGTLNVLEAARLTAAERMVLISSSAVYGAPRDPAHLIREDEALQISGIYTICKQAGEALCRRYSELYGLSAVAGRLGTAYGPMERPSGSRAAMSQVYVLVHAALQQRELRIFGADRLRDVCYIADVAEAFSGLVLADTLQYNIYNVSAGTAHSLRQIAAALQALVPGVRWTPAETPAAADLVVLAPSERGALDLGHLHADLGFVPQWPLEAGLAEYVQWLHVHQGTLRGGALQYMRSEAGGSISLFVTDPLSTSTANAPSISGSPMDASRNGPSPVAGPLPASRKSSMQRGSGFCLALSTPMCIAGHPTIPSARILPVAPLPPPLRALRLFWKCRSRR
;
A
#
# COMPACT_ATOMS: atom_id res chain seq x y z
N MET A 1 2.07 -8.71 29.45
CA MET A 1 0.92 -9.08 28.61
C MET A 1 1.43 -9.24 27.19
N THR A 2 0.98 -10.25 26.45
CA THR A 2 1.32 -10.42 25.02
C THR A 2 0.40 -9.54 24.18
N GLY A 3 0.75 -8.26 24.05
CA GLY A 3 0.03 -7.33 23.19
C GLY A 3 0.79 -7.00 21.89
N VAL A 4 0.07 -6.45 20.92
CA VAL A 4 0.59 -6.08 19.59
C VAL A 4 0.22 -4.63 19.23
N PHE A 5 1.19 -3.86 18.76
CA PHE A 5 0.96 -2.52 18.18
C PHE A 5 0.66 -2.65 16.68
N VAL A 6 -0.44 -2.05 16.19
CA VAL A 6 -0.84 -2.15 14.78
C VAL A 6 -0.96 -0.75 14.17
N THR A 7 -0.20 -0.48 13.11
CA THR A 7 -0.32 0.76 12.33
C THR A 7 -1.25 0.57 11.14
N GLY A 8 -2.01 1.61 10.78
CA GLY A 8 -3.05 1.48 9.75
C GLY A 8 -4.28 0.71 10.23
N ALA A 9 -4.49 0.63 11.55
CA ALA A 9 -5.45 -0.24 12.22
C ALA A 9 -6.94 -0.01 11.86
N ALA A 10 -7.31 1.14 11.29
CA ALA A 10 -8.67 1.43 10.81
C ALA A 10 -8.86 1.19 9.28
N GLY A 11 -7.77 0.89 8.55
CA GLY A 11 -7.82 0.52 7.14
C GLY A 11 -8.22 -0.96 6.97
N PHE A 12 -8.80 -1.30 5.81
CA PHE A 12 -9.35 -2.62 5.49
C PHE A 12 -8.53 -3.82 6.03
N VAL A 13 -7.24 -3.92 5.65
CA VAL A 13 -6.39 -5.05 6.06
C VAL A 13 -6.01 -4.97 7.54
N GLY A 14 -5.58 -3.80 8.01
CA GLY A 14 -5.19 -3.59 9.40
C GLY A 14 -6.33 -3.88 10.39
N LEU A 15 -7.57 -3.47 10.05
CA LEU A 15 -8.74 -3.67 10.90
C LEU A 15 -9.13 -5.15 11.06
N ASN A 16 -9.00 -5.94 9.99
CA ASN A 16 -9.22 -7.39 10.07
C ASN A 16 -8.10 -8.08 10.88
N ILE A 17 -6.84 -7.62 10.78
CA ILE A 17 -5.74 -8.10 11.63
C ILE A 17 -5.98 -7.73 13.10
N VAL A 18 -6.36 -6.48 13.41
CA VAL A 18 -6.74 -6.05 14.78
C VAL A 18 -7.82 -6.96 15.35
N ARG A 19 -8.88 -7.21 14.57
CA ARG A 19 -9.97 -8.11 14.98
C ARG A 19 -9.45 -9.52 15.23
N ARG A 20 -8.67 -10.11 14.32
CA ARG A 20 -8.20 -11.49 14.41
C ARG A 20 -7.22 -11.73 15.56
N LEU A 21 -6.36 -10.76 15.86
CA LEU A 21 -5.52 -10.76 17.05
C LEU A 21 -6.37 -10.74 18.33
N ALA A 22 -7.38 -9.86 18.39
CA ALA A 22 -8.25 -9.77 19.56
C ALA A 22 -9.15 -11.01 19.75
N GLU A 23 -9.63 -11.64 18.67
CA GLU A 23 -10.28 -12.96 18.67
C GLU A 23 -9.35 -14.06 19.21
N ARG A 24 -8.05 -14.00 18.90
CA ARG A 24 -6.99 -14.86 19.45
C ARG A 24 -6.59 -14.50 20.90
N GLY A 25 -7.30 -13.59 21.56
CA GLY A 25 -7.07 -13.21 22.96
C GLY A 25 -5.89 -12.24 23.17
N VAL A 26 -5.37 -11.63 22.11
CA VAL A 26 -4.25 -10.68 22.14
C VAL A 26 -4.78 -9.27 22.37
N ASP A 27 -4.11 -8.49 23.21
CA ASP A 27 -4.46 -7.08 23.43
C ASP A 27 -3.78 -6.20 22.37
N VAL A 28 -4.56 -5.35 21.70
CA VAL A 28 -4.12 -4.65 20.48
C VAL A 28 -4.14 -3.15 20.69
N VAL A 29 -2.98 -2.51 20.49
CA VAL A 29 -2.87 -1.04 20.45
C VAL A 29 -2.94 -0.58 19.00
N ALA A 30 -4.07 0.03 18.64
CA ALA A 30 -4.47 0.35 17.29
C ALA A 30 -4.17 1.82 16.96
N LEU A 31 -3.07 2.07 16.24
CA LEU A 31 -2.70 3.41 15.78
C LEU A 31 -3.59 3.84 14.60
N VAL A 32 -4.27 4.97 14.79
CA VAL A 32 -5.19 5.58 13.83
C VAL A 32 -4.90 7.07 13.66
N ARG A 33 -5.10 7.63 12.45
CA ARG A 33 -4.91 9.08 12.21
C ARG A 33 -6.08 9.96 12.66
N ARG A 34 -7.21 9.34 12.99
CA ARG A 34 -8.49 9.95 13.42
C ARG A 34 -9.27 8.89 14.20
N ALA A 35 -10.15 9.32 15.10
CA ALA A 35 -11.05 8.45 15.87
C ALA A 35 -11.79 7.44 14.97
N PRO A 36 -11.98 6.19 15.45
CA PRO A 36 -12.65 5.14 14.68
C PRO A 36 -14.13 5.48 14.46
N ASP A 37 -14.59 5.36 13.22
CA ASP A 37 -16.00 5.57 12.89
C ASP A 37 -16.93 4.48 13.47
N ALA A 38 -18.23 4.75 13.48
CA ALA A 38 -19.23 3.86 14.07
C ALA A 38 -19.31 2.47 13.38
N ALA A 39 -18.87 2.35 12.12
CA ALA A 39 -18.76 1.05 11.43
C ALA A 39 -17.55 0.25 11.92
N THR A 40 -16.41 0.93 12.13
CA THR A 40 -15.18 0.39 12.72
C THR A 40 -15.42 -0.12 14.14
N LEU A 41 -16.15 0.66 14.95
CA LEU A 41 -16.52 0.27 16.31
C LEU A 41 -17.44 -0.95 16.31
N ARG A 42 -18.52 -0.96 15.49
CA ARG A 42 -19.42 -2.13 15.37
C ARG A 42 -18.70 -3.39 14.86
N PHE A 43 -17.77 -3.26 13.91
CA PHE A 43 -17.03 -4.40 13.38
C PHE A 43 -16.13 -5.10 14.43
N LEU A 44 -15.77 -4.37 15.49
CA LEU A 44 -14.93 -4.85 16.60
C LEU A 44 -15.72 -5.10 17.89
N ASP A 45 -17.04 -4.97 17.90
CA ASP A 45 -17.85 -4.90 19.13
C ASP A 45 -17.64 -6.12 20.05
N SER A 46 -17.68 -7.33 19.46
CA SER A 46 -17.46 -8.61 20.14
C SER A 46 -16.04 -8.81 20.73
N VAL A 47 -15.09 -7.95 20.37
CA VAL A 47 -13.69 -7.96 20.85
C VAL A 47 -13.24 -6.61 21.40
N ARG A 48 -14.19 -5.69 21.62
CA ARG A 48 -13.93 -4.25 21.85
C ARG A 48 -13.04 -3.99 23.06
N SER A 49 -13.15 -4.83 24.10
CA SER A 49 -12.39 -4.74 25.36
C SER A 49 -10.89 -4.93 25.20
N ARG A 50 -10.42 -5.57 24.12
CA ARG A 50 -9.00 -5.81 23.83
C ARG A 50 -8.37 -4.80 22.86
N VAL A 51 -9.14 -3.83 22.35
CA VAL A 51 -8.65 -2.90 21.32
C VAL A 51 -8.53 -1.49 21.88
N HIS A 52 -7.30 -1.02 22.04
CA HIS A 52 -6.97 0.30 22.55
C HIS A 52 -6.56 1.21 21.39
N PHE A 53 -7.46 2.09 20.96
CA PHE A 53 -7.15 3.05 19.90
C PHE A 53 -6.26 4.17 20.44
N VAL A 54 -5.24 4.53 19.67
CA VAL A 54 -4.35 5.68 19.94
C VAL A 54 -4.22 6.53 18.68
N GLU A 55 -4.27 7.85 18.83
CA GLU A 55 -4.15 8.76 17.69
C GLU A 55 -2.69 9.14 17.40
N GLY A 56 -2.34 9.14 16.10
CA GLY A 56 -1.04 9.58 15.59
C GLY A 56 -0.84 9.29 14.10
N ASP A 57 0.22 9.83 13.52
CA ASP A 57 0.64 9.62 12.13
C ASP A 57 2.03 8.96 12.10
N VAL A 58 2.29 8.05 11.15
CA VAL A 58 3.57 7.33 11.07
C VAL A 58 4.77 8.21 10.66
N ARG A 59 4.50 9.41 10.16
CA ARG A 59 5.55 10.43 9.91
C ARG A 59 6.09 11.03 11.20
N ASP A 60 5.35 10.99 12.30
CA ASP A 60 5.81 11.43 13.62
C ASP A 60 6.56 10.30 14.33
N ARG A 61 7.88 10.30 14.13
CA ARG A 61 8.80 9.31 14.73
C ARG A 61 8.80 9.37 16.25
N GLU A 62 8.73 10.56 16.83
CA GLU A 62 8.87 10.74 18.28
C GLU A 62 7.60 10.29 18.98
N ARG A 63 6.43 10.65 18.45
CA ARG A 63 5.14 10.14 18.92
C ARG A 63 5.00 8.63 18.72
N LEU A 64 5.53 8.05 17.64
CA LEU A 64 5.59 6.60 17.48
C LEU A 64 6.42 5.92 18.58
N ILE A 65 7.61 6.44 18.89
CA ILE A 65 8.48 5.91 19.95
C ILE A 65 7.77 6.00 21.32
N GLU A 66 7.09 7.11 21.61
CA GLU A 66 6.25 7.25 22.82
C GLU A 66 5.13 6.21 22.88
N LEU A 67 4.31 6.10 21.83
CA LEU A 67 3.12 5.26 21.81
C LEU A 67 3.47 3.76 21.87
N VAL A 68 4.52 3.34 21.18
CA VAL A 68 5.02 1.95 21.29
C VAL A 68 5.56 1.70 22.70
N ARG A 69 6.34 2.63 23.28
CA ARG A 69 6.86 2.47 24.66
C ARG A 69 5.72 2.41 25.70
N ALA A 70 4.76 3.31 25.60
CA ALA A 70 3.60 3.39 26.51
C ALA A 70 2.67 2.17 26.39
N SER A 71 2.62 1.52 25.21
CA SER A 71 1.85 0.29 25.01
C SER A 71 2.39 -0.92 25.79
N GLY A 72 3.68 -0.91 26.16
CA GLY A 72 4.38 -2.08 26.71
C GLY A 72 4.47 -3.28 25.76
N THR A 73 4.06 -3.13 24.50
CA THR A 73 4.07 -4.21 23.50
C THR A 73 5.48 -4.43 22.94
N ARG A 74 5.77 -5.68 22.56
CA ARG A 74 7.07 -6.10 22.02
C ARG A 74 6.93 -6.70 20.61
N ARG A 75 5.76 -6.50 19.99
CA ARG A 75 5.35 -7.08 18.71
C ARG A 75 4.59 -6.01 17.93
N ILE A 76 4.95 -5.77 16.67
CA ILE A 76 4.38 -4.70 15.83
C ILE A 76 3.93 -5.26 14.48
N VAL A 77 2.74 -4.87 14.00
CA VAL A 77 2.32 -5.00 12.60
C VAL A 77 2.26 -3.62 11.94
N HIS A 78 3.03 -3.43 10.88
CA HIS A 78 3.07 -2.18 10.13
C HIS A 78 2.21 -2.26 8.86
N GLY A 79 0.95 -1.81 8.97
CA GLY A 79 -0.03 -1.75 7.89
C GLY A 79 -0.36 -0.33 7.39
N ALA A 80 0.22 0.72 7.98
CA ALA A 80 0.04 2.09 7.52
C ALA A 80 0.68 2.29 6.14
N ALA A 81 -0.13 2.61 5.13
CA ALA A 81 0.32 2.95 3.79
C ALA A 81 -0.74 3.80 3.06
N VAL A 82 -0.31 4.47 2.00
CA VAL A 82 -1.18 5.10 0.99
C VAL A 82 -0.91 4.47 -0.38
N THR A 83 -1.99 4.22 -1.13
CA THR A 83 -1.96 3.63 -2.47
C THR A 83 -2.75 4.50 -3.46
N SER A 84 -2.86 5.81 -3.19
CA SER A 84 -3.51 6.77 -4.09
C SER A 84 -2.54 7.23 -5.18
N SER A 85 -2.81 6.87 -6.42
CA SER A 85 -2.06 7.30 -7.61
C SER A 85 -2.33 8.75 -8.00
N GLU A 86 -3.35 9.38 -7.40
CA GLU A 86 -3.53 10.83 -7.43
C GLU A 86 -2.49 11.48 -6.52
N LEU A 87 -2.38 11.03 -5.26
CA LEU A 87 -1.36 11.51 -4.31
C LEU A 87 0.06 11.25 -4.83
N GLU A 88 0.32 10.07 -5.41
CA GLU A 88 1.61 9.73 -6.04
C GLU A 88 1.99 10.71 -7.17
N ARG A 89 1.01 11.36 -7.82
CA ARG A 89 1.21 12.33 -8.90
C ARG A 89 1.25 13.77 -8.39
N SER A 90 0.43 14.14 -7.41
CA SER A 90 0.33 15.51 -6.89
C SER A 90 1.36 15.84 -5.82
N ASP A 91 1.74 14.84 -5.01
CA ASP A 91 2.71 14.94 -3.92
C ASP A 91 3.51 13.62 -3.78
N PRO A 92 4.42 13.32 -4.72
CA PRO A 92 5.28 12.15 -4.64
C PRO A 92 6.20 12.18 -3.40
N ALA A 93 6.50 13.36 -2.84
CA ALA A 93 7.33 13.48 -1.65
C ALA A 93 6.57 12.98 -0.40
N GLY A 94 5.39 13.54 -0.12
CA GLY A 94 4.54 13.08 0.98
C GLY A 94 4.09 11.62 0.82
N PHE A 95 3.96 11.13 -0.42
CA PHE A 95 3.73 9.71 -0.71
C PHE A 95 4.90 8.82 -0.24
N VAL A 96 6.15 9.24 -0.46
CA VAL A 96 7.37 8.55 0.05
C VAL A 96 7.50 8.71 1.56
N ASP A 97 7.23 9.89 2.13
CA ASP A 97 7.29 10.14 3.57
C ASP A 97 6.32 9.24 4.34
N ILE A 98 5.11 9.03 3.82
CA ILE A 98 4.14 8.11 4.43
C ILE A 98 4.59 6.65 4.27
N ASN A 99 4.92 6.21 3.05
CA ASN A 99 5.10 4.79 2.75
C ASN A 99 6.48 4.24 3.14
N LEU A 100 7.56 5.01 2.95
CA LEU A 100 8.93 4.60 3.26
C LEU A 100 9.43 5.29 4.53
N GLY A 101 9.21 6.60 4.68
CA GLY A 101 9.54 7.33 5.92
C GLY A 101 8.79 6.76 7.13
N GLY A 102 7.49 6.51 6.98
CA GLY A 102 6.66 5.84 8.00
C GLY A 102 7.10 4.40 8.32
N THR A 103 7.60 3.66 7.32
CA THR A 103 8.18 2.31 7.57
C THR A 103 9.46 2.43 8.40
N LEU A 104 10.36 3.35 8.05
CA LEU A 104 11.61 3.61 8.77
C LEU A 104 11.36 4.11 10.20
N ASN A 105 10.39 5.00 10.40
CA ASN A 105 10.03 5.51 11.72
C ASN A 105 9.49 4.40 12.65
N VAL A 106 8.75 3.42 12.11
CA VAL A 106 8.25 2.30 12.91
C VAL A 106 9.34 1.25 13.16
N LEU A 107 10.31 1.07 12.26
CA LEU A 107 11.53 0.31 12.54
C LEU A 107 12.38 0.96 13.66
N GLU A 108 12.51 2.30 13.65
CA GLU A 108 13.15 3.04 14.74
C GLU A 108 12.37 2.92 16.06
N ALA A 109 11.05 3.00 16.03
CA ALA A 109 10.22 2.77 17.21
C ALA A 109 10.37 1.34 17.77
N ALA A 110 10.40 0.32 16.89
CA ALA A 110 10.66 -1.07 17.28
C ALA A 110 12.05 -1.21 17.94
N ARG A 111 13.09 -0.63 17.34
CA ARG A 111 14.47 -0.67 17.86
C ARG A 111 14.59 0.05 19.21
N LEU A 112 14.07 1.27 19.33
CA LEU A 112 14.17 2.14 20.51
C LEU A 112 13.19 1.77 21.66
N THR A 113 12.42 0.71 21.46
CA THR A 113 11.59 0.05 22.50
C THR A 113 11.98 -1.41 22.72
N ALA A 114 13.06 -1.87 22.06
CA ALA A 114 13.56 -3.24 22.10
C ALA A 114 12.49 -4.31 21.79
N ALA A 115 11.63 -4.05 20.80
CA ALA A 115 10.65 -5.00 20.31
C ALA A 115 11.31 -6.29 19.80
N GLU A 116 10.61 -7.41 19.95
CA GLU A 116 11.04 -8.74 19.51
C GLU A 116 10.78 -8.91 18.02
N ARG A 117 9.60 -8.50 17.55
CA ARG A 117 9.18 -8.64 16.15
C ARG A 117 8.49 -7.40 15.59
N MET A 118 8.80 -7.12 14.33
CA MET A 118 8.04 -6.24 13.45
C MET A 118 7.65 -7.01 12.17
N VAL A 119 6.38 -6.94 11.79
CA VAL A 119 5.87 -7.51 10.53
C VAL A 119 5.40 -6.38 9.63
N LEU A 120 6.12 -6.14 8.53
CA LEU A 120 5.73 -5.21 7.48
C LEU A 120 4.67 -5.85 6.57
N ILE A 121 3.54 -5.17 6.36
CA ILE A 121 2.63 -5.51 5.26
C ILE A 121 3.24 -4.94 3.96
N SER A 122 3.93 -5.81 3.23
CA SER A 122 4.40 -5.54 1.86
C SER A 122 3.30 -5.89 0.84
N SER A 123 3.63 -6.01 -0.44
CA SER A 123 2.67 -6.34 -1.49
C SER A 123 3.31 -7.14 -2.61
N SER A 124 2.61 -8.18 -3.08
CA SER A 124 2.89 -8.94 -4.31
C SER A 124 3.05 -8.08 -5.57
N ALA A 125 2.65 -6.80 -5.53
CA ALA A 125 2.93 -5.86 -6.61
C ALA A 125 4.41 -5.68 -6.95
N VAL A 126 5.34 -6.03 -6.05
CA VAL A 126 6.80 -6.03 -6.35
C VAL A 126 7.20 -7.07 -7.41
N TYR A 127 6.38 -8.09 -7.68
CA TYR A 127 6.64 -9.09 -8.72
C TYR A 127 6.24 -8.65 -10.13
N GLY A 128 5.47 -7.56 -10.27
CA GLY A 128 4.86 -7.19 -11.55
C GLY A 128 3.87 -8.24 -12.05
N ALA A 129 3.96 -8.60 -13.33
CA ALA A 129 3.10 -9.60 -13.95
C ALA A 129 3.78 -10.98 -14.05
N PRO A 130 3.04 -12.09 -13.90
CA PRO A 130 3.57 -13.43 -14.14
C PRO A 130 4.01 -13.59 -15.60
N ARG A 131 5.07 -14.38 -15.83
CA ARG A 131 5.51 -14.78 -17.18
C ARG A 131 4.71 -15.96 -17.72
N ASP A 132 4.28 -16.84 -16.82
CA ASP A 132 3.47 -18.03 -17.07
C ASP A 132 2.28 -17.98 -16.08
N PRO A 133 1.01 -18.00 -16.54
CA PRO A 133 -0.17 -18.05 -15.69
C PRO A 133 -0.26 -19.28 -14.76
N ALA A 134 0.43 -20.38 -15.08
CA ALA A 134 0.43 -21.62 -14.29
C ALA A 134 1.56 -21.69 -13.24
N HIS A 135 2.48 -20.73 -13.23
CA HIS A 135 3.63 -20.71 -12.32
C HIS A 135 3.30 -20.07 -10.96
N LEU A 136 3.74 -20.72 -9.87
CA LEU A 136 3.62 -20.20 -8.51
C LEU A 136 4.79 -19.27 -8.19
N ILE A 137 4.52 -17.98 -7.99
CA ILE A 137 5.54 -16.95 -7.79
C ILE A 137 6.14 -17.05 -6.39
N ARG A 138 7.47 -17.22 -6.31
CA ARG A 138 8.22 -17.48 -5.07
C ARG A 138 8.82 -16.23 -4.44
N GLU A 139 9.16 -16.29 -3.15
CA GLU A 139 9.81 -15.20 -2.42
C GLU A 139 11.21 -14.85 -2.95
N ASP A 140 11.91 -15.82 -3.56
CA ASP A 140 13.26 -15.70 -4.13
C ASP A 140 13.30 -15.19 -5.58
N GLU A 141 12.15 -14.90 -6.21
CA GLU A 141 12.10 -14.45 -7.61
C GLU A 141 12.47 -12.99 -7.85
N ALA A 142 12.89 -12.73 -9.10
CA ALA A 142 13.32 -11.40 -9.56
C ALA A 142 12.15 -10.41 -9.62
N LEU A 143 12.28 -9.31 -8.87
CA LEU A 143 11.26 -8.27 -8.73
C LEU A 143 11.13 -7.40 -10.00
N GLN A 144 9.90 -7.00 -10.32
CA GLN A 144 9.55 -6.09 -11.41
C GLN A 144 8.99 -4.79 -10.81
N ILE A 145 9.87 -3.94 -10.31
CA ILE A 145 9.50 -2.71 -9.60
C ILE A 145 8.95 -1.66 -10.59
N SER A 146 7.72 -1.20 -10.34
CA SER A 146 7.01 -0.21 -11.15
C SER A 146 6.22 0.78 -10.26
N GLY A 147 6.46 2.08 -10.42
CA GLY A 147 5.82 3.13 -9.61
C GLY A 147 6.41 3.27 -8.20
N ILE A 148 6.18 4.42 -7.57
CA ILE A 148 6.75 4.79 -6.26
C ILE A 148 6.25 3.83 -5.18
N TYR A 149 5.01 3.35 -5.26
CA TYR A 149 4.47 2.39 -4.30
C TYR A 149 5.32 1.12 -4.17
N THR A 150 5.72 0.50 -5.29
CA THR A 150 6.50 -0.75 -5.24
C THR A 150 7.96 -0.49 -4.86
N ILE A 151 8.51 0.68 -5.21
CA ILE A 151 9.81 1.16 -4.70
C ILE A 151 9.77 1.25 -3.17
N CYS A 152 8.77 1.94 -2.59
CA CYS A 152 8.63 2.05 -1.14
C CYS A 152 8.46 0.70 -0.44
N LYS A 153 7.72 -0.25 -1.04
CA LYS A 153 7.57 -1.60 -0.46
C LYS A 153 8.86 -2.43 -0.53
N GLN A 154 9.55 -2.45 -1.67
CA GLN A 154 10.84 -3.14 -1.81
C GLN A 154 11.93 -2.52 -0.91
N ALA A 155 11.97 -1.19 -0.80
CA ALA A 155 12.87 -0.51 0.12
C ALA A 155 12.52 -0.82 1.59
N GLY A 156 11.23 -0.91 1.93
CA GLY A 156 10.75 -1.36 3.24
C GLY A 156 11.18 -2.79 3.59
N GLU A 157 11.11 -3.73 2.64
CA GLU A 157 11.63 -5.10 2.80
C GLU A 157 13.14 -5.10 3.07
N ALA A 158 13.91 -4.32 2.30
CA ALA A 158 15.35 -4.18 2.48
C ALA A 158 15.71 -3.54 3.83
N LEU A 159 14.95 -2.55 4.30
CA LEU A 159 15.10 -1.96 5.63
C LEU A 159 14.79 -2.97 6.74
N CYS A 160 13.71 -3.76 6.64
CA CYS A 160 13.38 -4.79 7.63
C CYS A 160 14.53 -5.81 7.78
N ARG A 161 15.03 -6.33 6.65
CA ARG A 161 16.23 -7.18 6.63
C ARG A 161 17.42 -6.49 7.29
N ARG A 162 17.71 -5.23 6.94
CA ARG A 162 18.89 -4.53 7.45
C ARG A 162 18.81 -4.20 8.95
N TYR A 163 17.62 -3.93 9.48
CA TYR A 163 17.41 -3.77 10.93
C TYR A 163 17.57 -5.10 11.67
N SER A 164 17.20 -6.22 11.06
CA SER A 164 17.46 -7.55 11.59
C SER A 164 18.97 -7.84 11.69
N GLU A 165 19.71 -7.56 10.61
CA GLU A 165 21.17 -7.70 10.54
C GLU A 165 21.93 -6.78 11.52
N LEU A 166 21.45 -5.57 11.78
CA LEU A 166 22.12 -4.57 12.62
C LEU A 166 21.77 -4.66 14.11
N TYR A 167 20.55 -5.07 14.45
CA TYR A 167 19.99 -4.89 15.79
C TYR A 167 19.34 -6.15 16.40
N GLY A 168 19.28 -7.26 15.67
CA GLY A 168 18.67 -8.52 16.15
C GLY A 168 17.13 -8.48 16.28
N LEU A 169 16.48 -7.40 15.85
CA LEU A 169 15.03 -7.31 15.72
C LEU A 169 14.54 -8.34 14.69
N SER A 170 13.53 -9.15 15.01
CA SER A 170 12.87 -10.00 14.00
C SER A 170 12.01 -9.11 13.10
N ALA A 171 12.59 -8.48 12.08
CA ALA A 171 11.86 -7.61 11.16
C ALA A 171 11.64 -8.32 9.82
N VAL A 172 10.41 -8.82 9.63
CA VAL A 172 9.99 -9.62 8.46
C VAL A 172 8.92 -8.90 7.65
N ALA A 173 8.70 -9.31 6.40
CA ALA A 173 7.68 -8.73 5.52
C ALA A 173 6.78 -9.77 4.86
N GLY A 174 5.46 -9.53 4.89
CA GLY A 174 4.47 -10.31 4.16
C GLY A 174 4.08 -9.63 2.85
N ARG A 175 4.41 -10.21 1.70
CA ARG A 175 4.01 -9.78 0.36
C ARG A 175 2.55 -10.15 0.10
N LEU A 176 1.65 -9.22 0.43
CA LEU A 176 0.21 -9.42 0.32
C LEU A 176 -0.26 -9.53 -1.14
N GLY A 177 -1.03 -10.59 -1.45
CA GLY A 177 -1.82 -10.78 -2.67
C GLY A 177 -3.00 -9.79 -2.79
N THR A 178 -4.00 -10.09 -3.61
CA THR A 178 -5.19 -9.22 -3.67
C THR A 178 -6.19 -9.60 -2.58
N ALA A 179 -6.17 -8.89 -1.44
CA ALA A 179 -7.16 -9.09 -0.39
C ALA A 179 -8.56 -8.61 -0.80
N TYR A 180 -9.61 -9.34 -0.41
CA TYR A 180 -11.02 -8.93 -0.53
C TYR A 180 -11.85 -9.39 0.68
N GLY A 181 -12.95 -8.70 1.00
CA GLY A 181 -13.87 -9.13 2.07
C GLY A 181 -14.37 -8.00 2.99
N PRO A 182 -14.92 -8.35 4.17
CA PRO A 182 -15.46 -7.42 5.15
C PRO A 182 -14.59 -6.19 5.45
N MET A 183 -15.26 -5.04 5.56
CA MET A 183 -14.65 -3.72 5.74
C MET A 183 -13.74 -3.23 4.59
N GLU A 184 -13.74 -3.88 3.42
CA GLU A 184 -13.26 -3.22 2.21
C GLU A 184 -14.26 -2.10 1.80
N ARG A 185 -13.83 -0.84 1.90
CA ARG A 185 -14.66 0.36 1.68
C ARG A 185 -13.84 1.52 1.11
N PRO A 186 -14.45 2.48 0.38
CA PRO A 186 -13.77 3.66 -0.15
C PRO A 186 -13.05 4.47 0.95
N SER A 187 -11.88 4.99 0.60
CA SER A 187 -11.06 5.83 1.48
C SER A 187 -10.08 6.65 0.64
N GLY A 188 -9.81 7.91 0.99
CA GLY A 188 -8.82 8.75 0.29
C GLY A 188 -7.36 8.24 0.34
N SER A 189 -7.11 7.15 1.07
CA SER A 189 -5.82 6.44 1.12
C SER A 189 -5.62 5.39 0.00
N ARG A 190 -6.60 5.16 -0.88
CA ARG A 190 -6.52 4.16 -1.98
C ARG A 190 -6.92 4.77 -3.33
N ALA A 191 -6.21 4.43 -4.40
CA ALA A 191 -6.58 4.80 -5.77
C ALA A 191 -7.87 4.09 -6.24
N ALA A 192 -8.02 2.82 -5.86
CA ALA A 192 -9.11 1.97 -6.32
C ALA A 192 -9.50 0.90 -5.28
N MET A 193 -10.74 0.47 -5.38
CA MET A 193 -11.27 -0.72 -4.72
C MET A 193 -10.77 -2.01 -5.42
N SER A 194 -10.83 -3.16 -4.76
CA SER A 194 -10.49 -4.43 -5.41
C SER A 194 -11.45 -4.73 -6.57
N GLN A 195 -11.01 -5.52 -7.53
CA GLN A 195 -11.87 -5.98 -8.62
C GLN A 195 -13.06 -6.80 -8.08
N VAL A 196 -12.83 -7.54 -6.98
CA VAL A 196 -13.88 -8.29 -6.28
C VAL A 196 -14.93 -7.35 -5.66
N TYR A 197 -14.52 -6.27 -4.99
CA TYR A 197 -15.44 -5.24 -4.49
C TYR A 197 -16.31 -4.68 -5.62
N VAL A 198 -15.71 -4.32 -6.77
CA VAL A 198 -16.47 -3.76 -7.91
C VAL A 198 -17.49 -4.76 -8.46
N LEU A 199 -17.11 -6.04 -8.60
CA LEU A 199 -18.01 -7.11 -9.03
C LEU A 199 -19.15 -7.35 -8.03
N VAL A 200 -18.83 -7.50 -6.73
CA VAL A 200 -19.81 -7.74 -5.65
C VAL A 200 -20.79 -6.58 -5.51
N HIS A 201 -20.31 -5.33 -5.55
CA HIS A 201 -21.20 -4.17 -5.42
C HIS A 201 -22.07 -3.96 -6.66
N ALA A 202 -21.58 -4.24 -7.87
CA ALA A 202 -22.42 -4.24 -9.07
C ALA A 202 -23.48 -5.36 -9.05
N ALA A 203 -23.10 -6.56 -8.57
CA ALA A 203 -23.99 -7.70 -8.38
C ALA A 203 -25.17 -7.37 -7.45
N LEU A 204 -24.88 -6.84 -6.25
CA LEU A 204 -25.89 -6.41 -5.29
C LEU A 204 -26.75 -5.22 -5.79
N GLN A 205 -26.24 -4.45 -6.75
CA GLN A 205 -26.98 -3.38 -7.44
C GLN A 205 -27.74 -3.85 -8.68
N GLN A 206 -27.67 -5.15 -9.03
CA GLN A 206 -28.22 -5.71 -10.28
C GLN A 206 -27.74 -4.99 -11.56
N ARG A 207 -26.57 -4.34 -11.47
CA ARG A 207 -25.98 -3.50 -12.50
C ARG A 207 -25.00 -4.33 -13.34
N GLU A 208 -25.11 -4.20 -14.64
CA GLU A 208 -24.18 -4.84 -15.57
C GLU A 208 -22.79 -4.18 -15.54
N LEU A 209 -21.75 -4.98 -15.77
CA LEU A 209 -20.37 -4.53 -15.91
C LEU A 209 -19.78 -4.93 -17.26
N ARG A 210 -19.26 -3.97 -18.02
CA ARG A 210 -18.39 -4.21 -19.17
C ARG A 210 -16.95 -4.37 -18.67
N ILE A 211 -16.32 -5.52 -18.89
CA ILE A 211 -15.01 -5.87 -18.30
C ILE A 211 -13.94 -5.97 -19.39
N PHE A 212 -12.92 -5.12 -19.32
CA PHE A 212 -11.72 -5.26 -20.16
C PHE A 212 -10.66 -6.11 -19.45
N GLY A 213 -10.13 -7.11 -20.16
CA GLY A 213 -9.15 -8.06 -19.60
C GLY A 213 -9.78 -9.08 -18.65
N ALA A 214 -11.02 -9.51 -18.91
CA ALA A 214 -11.78 -10.42 -18.04
C ALA A 214 -11.08 -11.77 -17.77
N ASP A 215 -10.24 -12.22 -18.70
CA ASP A 215 -9.51 -13.49 -18.64
C ASP A 215 -8.13 -13.39 -17.93
N ARG A 216 -7.68 -12.18 -17.58
CA ARG A 216 -6.41 -11.95 -16.87
C ARG A 216 -6.46 -12.49 -15.44
N LEU A 217 -5.40 -13.14 -14.98
CA LEU A 217 -5.38 -13.83 -13.70
C LEU A 217 -5.07 -12.90 -12.51
N ARG A 218 -5.66 -13.25 -11.36
CA ARG A 218 -5.42 -12.61 -10.08
C ARG A 218 -5.52 -13.61 -8.93
N ASP A 219 -4.44 -13.73 -8.15
CA ASP A 219 -4.52 -14.29 -6.80
C ASP A 219 -5.35 -13.35 -5.90
N VAL A 220 -6.53 -13.85 -5.51
CA VAL A 220 -7.52 -13.18 -4.66
C VAL A 220 -7.67 -13.95 -3.36
N CYS A 221 -7.23 -13.35 -2.25
CA CYS A 221 -7.24 -13.97 -0.93
C CYS A 221 -8.34 -13.35 -0.07
N TYR A 222 -9.14 -14.19 0.58
CA TYR A 222 -10.18 -13.71 1.48
C TYR A 222 -9.55 -13.14 2.75
N ILE A 223 -10.10 -12.02 3.25
CA ILE A 223 -9.42 -11.22 4.27
C ILE A 223 -9.23 -11.95 5.61
N ALA A 224 -10.01 -12.99 5.92
CA ALA A 224 -9.79 -13.81 7.11
C ALA A 224 -8.48 -14.61 7.06
N ASP A 225 -8.13 -15.18 5.90
CA ASP A 225 -6.85 -15.89 5.71
C ASP A 225 -5.66 -14.92 5.75
N VAL A 226 -5.81 -13.73 5.15
CA VAL A 226 -4.82 -12.64 5.26
C VAL A 226 -4.60 -12.25 6.72
N ALA A 227 -5.69 -12.04 7.48
CA ALA A 227 -5.62 -11.65 8.87
C ALA A 227 -5.02 -12.76 9.76
N GLU A 228 -5.29 -14.02 9.45
CA GLU A 228 -4.71 -15.18 10.13
C GLU A 228 -3.20 -15.31 9.85
N ALA A 229 -2.78 -15.19 8.59
CA ALA A 229 -1.36 -15.24 8.21
C ALA A 229 -0.54 -14.15 8.92
N PHE A 230 -1.01 -12.88 8.90
CA PHE A 230 -0.33 -11.80 9.60
C PHE A 230 -0.39 -11.93 11.13
N SER A 231 -1.45 -12.54 11.68
CA SER A 231 -1.52 -12.89 13.10
C SER A 231 -0.51 -13.97 13.48
N GLY A 232 -0.36 -15.02 12.67
CA GLY A 232 0.65 -16.06 12.86
C GLY A 232 2.07 -15.49 12.79
N LEU A 233 2.38 -14.72 11.75
CA LEU A 233 3.67 -14.06 11.56
C LEU A 233 4.06 -13.18 12.76
N VAL A 234 3.14 -12.39 13.32
CA VAL A 234 3.49 -11.50 14.44
C VAL A 234 3.56 -12.23 15.79
N LEU A 235 2.86 -13.35 15.96
CA LEU A 235 2.76 -14.04 17.25
C LEU A 235 3.80 -15.15 17.45
N ALA A 236 4.20 -15.89 16.41
CA ALA A 236 5.08 -17.06 16.49
C ALA A 236 6.38 -16.82 17.29
N ASP A 237 6.97 -17.85 17.89
CA ASP A 237 8.20 -17.67 18.67
C ASP A 237 9.42 -17.43 17.77
N THR A 238 9.61 -18.28 16.76
CA THR A 238 10.69 -18.19 15.76
C THR A 238 10.13 -18.05 14.34
N LEU A 239 10.96 -17.52 13.45
CA LEU A 239 10.73 -17.43 12.01
C LEU A 239 12.07 -17.70 11.30
N GLN A 240 12.07 -18.56 10.27
CA GLN A 240 13.25 -18.93 9.49
C GLN A 240 13.49 -17.98 8.32
N TYR A 241 12.43 -17.37 7.78
CA TYR A 241 12.50 -16.49 6.61
C TYR A 241 12.27 -15.01 6.97
N ASN A 242 12.81 -14.12 6.15
CA ASN A 242 12.59 -12.67 6.28
C ASN A 242 11.42 -12.16 5.41
N ILE A 243 11.01 -12.93 4.40
CA ILE A 243 9.99 -12.59 3.40
C ILE A 243 9.04 -13.79 3.28
N TYR A 244 7.74 -13.48 3.23
CA TYR A 244 6.66 -14.45 3.06
C TYR A 244 5.66 -13.94 2.03
N ASN A 245 5.19 -14.80 1.13
CA ASN A 245 4.00 -14.53 0.35
C ASN A 245 2.74 -14.68 1.22
N VAL A 246 1.78 -13.78 1.10
CA VAL A 246 0.51 -13.83 1.85
C VAL A 246 -0.67 -13.72 0.89
N SER A 247 -1.20 -14.86 0.44
CA SER A 247 -2.29 -14.91 -0.56
C SER A 247 -3.08 -16.23 -0.47
N ALA A 248 -3.90 -16.55 -1.48
CA ALA A 248 -4.65 -17.80 -1.54
C ALA A 248 -3.88 -18.97 -2.18
N GLY A 249 -2.70 -18.71 -2.78
CA GLY A 249 -1.95 -19.70 -3.55
C GLY A 249 -2.65 -20.20 -4.81
N THR A 250 -3.76 -19.57 -5.21
CA THR A 250 -4.55 -19.88 -6.40
C THR A 250 -4.96 -18.59 -7.09
N ALA A 251 -4.92 -18.55 -8.42
CA ALA A 251 -5.24 -17.37 -9.20
C ALA A 251 -6.46 -17.61 -10.09
N HIS A 252 -7.35 -16.62 -10.12
CA HIS A 252 -8.63 -16.68 -10.79
C HIS A 252 -8.77 -15.51 -11.76
N SER A 253 -9.36 -15.76 -12.93
CA SER A 253 -9.76 -14.70 -13.86
C SER A 253 -10.96 -13.92 -13.32
N LEU A 254 -11.16 -12.67 -13.78
CA LEU A 254 -12.39 -11.94 -13.45
C LEU A 254 -13.65 -12.67 -13.98
N ARG A 255 -13.53 -13.42 -15.09
CA ARG A 255 -14.58 -14.32 -15.59
C ARG A 255 -14.97 -15.36 -14.54
N GLN A 256 -14.00 -16.04 -13.93
CA GLN A 256 -14.27 -17.04 -12.88
C GLN A 256 -14.87 -16.41 -11.62
N ILE A 257 -14.36 -15.25 -11.18
CA ILE A 257 -14.90 -14.53 -10.02
C ILE A 257 -16.35 -14.07 -10.30
N ALA A 258 -16.65 -13.60 -11.52
CA ALA A 258 -18.00 -13.23 -11.93
C ALA A 258 -18.94 -14.45 -12.01
N ALA A 259 -18.46 -15.60 -12.48
CA ALA A 259 -19.24 -16.85 -12.53
C ALA A 259 -19.55 -17.39 -11.11
N ALA A 260 -18.58 -17.35 -10.19
CA ALA A 260 -18.82 -17.68 -8.78
C ALA A 260 -19.86 -16.74 -8.14
N LEU A 261 -19.83 -15.45 -8.46
CA LEU A 261 -20.87 -14.51 -8.03
C LEU A 261 -22.23 -14.75 -8.68
N GLN A 262 -22.30 -15.20 -9.94
CA GLN A 262 -23.56 -15.58 -10.61
C GLN A 262 -24.24 -16.78 -9.93
N ALA A 263 -23.48 -17.70 -9.33
CA ALA A 263 -24.02 -18.80 -8.54
C ALA A 263 -24.56 -18.38 -7.16
N LEU A 264 -24.05 -17.27 -6.59
CA LEU A 264 -24.42 -16.76 -5.27
C LEU A 264 -25.52 -15.68 -5.32
N VAL A 265 -25.53 -14.87 -6.37
CA VAL A 265 -26.46 -13.74 -6.57
C VAL A 265 -27.12 -13.89 -7.94
N PRO A 266 -28.40 -14.30 -8.00
CA PRO A 266 -29.14 -14.36 -9.26
C PRO A 266 -29.20 -12.99 -9.96
N GLY A 267 -29.19 -13.01 -11.29
CA GLY A 267 -29.32 -11.79 -12.11
C GLY A 267 -28.03 -11.00 -12.36
N VAL A 268 -26.88 -11.45 -11.82
CA VAL A 268 -25.56 -10.85 -12.13
C VAL A 268 -25.25 -10.95 -13.63
N ARG A 269 -25.03 -9.80 -14.26
CA ARG A 269 -24.68 -9.67 -15.68
C ARG A 269 -23.33 -8.99 -15.84
N TRP A 270 -22.56 -9.46 -16.79
CA TRP A 270 -21.35 -8.80 -17.24
C TRP A 270 -21.10 -9.15 -18.71
N THR A 271 -20.39 -8.28 -19.41
CA THR A 271 -20.05 -8.42 -20.83
C THR A 271 -18.56 -8.10 -21.05
N PRO A 272 -17.87 -8.75 -22.00
CA PRO A 272 -16.49 -8.39 -22.32
C PRO A 272 -16.47 -7.02 -23.01
N ALA A 273 -15.52 -6.17 -22.63
CA ALA A 273 -15.26 -4.90 -23.31
C ALA A 273 -14.10 -5.05 -24.31
N GLU A 274 -14.29 -4.57 -25.54
CA GLU A 274 -13.26 -4.62 -26.59
C GLU A 274 -12.09 -3.66 -26.35
N THR A 275 -12.33 -2.55 -25.64
CA THR A 275 -11.31 -1.54 -25.32
C THR A 275 -11.39 -1.10 -23.86
N PRO A 276 -10.30 -0.62 -23.25
CA PRO A 276 -10.31 -0.10 -21.88
C PRO A 276 -11.25 1.10 -21.69
N ALA A 277 -11.46 1.91 -22.73
CA ALA A 277 -12.35 3.07 -22.70
C ALA A 277 -13.85 2.69 -22.74
N ALA A 278 -14.17 1.49 -23.24
CA ALA A 278 -15.54 0.96 -23.28
C ALA A 278 -15.93 0.17 -22.00
N ALA A 279 -15.03 0.04 -21.03
CA ALA A 279 -15.20 -0.79 -19.85
C ALA A 279 -15.61 -0.01 -18.59
N ASP A 280 -16.39 -0.68 -17.74
CA ASP A 280 -16.71 -0.26 -16.36
C ASP A 280 -15.69 -0.83 -15.35
N LEU A 281 -14.96 -1.88 -15.73
CA LEU A 281 -13.87 -2.49 -14.96
C LEU A 281 -12.72 -2.89 -15.89
N VAL A 282 -11.50 -2.46 -15.57
CA VAL A 282 -10.31 -2.61 -16.44
C VAL A 282 -9.20 -3.36 -15.72
N VAL A 283 -8.63 -4.39 -16.38
CA VAL A 283 -7.34 -5.00 -16.01
C VAL A 283 -6.41 -4.98 -17.21
N LEU A 284 -5.26 -4.31 -17.05
CA LEU A 284 -4.20 -4.22 -18.06
C LEU A 284 -2.97 -5.03 -17.63
N ALA A 285 -2.09 -5.38 -18.55
CA ALA A 285 -0.70 -5.68 -18.18
C ALA A 285 -0.01 -4.37 -17.73
N PRO A 286 0.89 -4.38 -16.72
CA PRO A 286 1.35 -5.50 -15.90
C PRO A 286 0.61 -5.58 -14.54
N SER A 287 -0.70 -5.30 -14.48
CA SER A 287 -1.47 -5.33 -13.21
C SER A 287 -1.90 -6.74 -12.77
N GLU A 288 -1.71 -7.74 -13.62
CA GLU A 288 -1.98 -9.17 -13.35
C GLU A 288 -1.17 -9.71 -12.17
N ARG A 289 -1.73 -10.65 -11.42
CA ARG A 289 -1.03 -11.25 -10.26
C ARG A 289 -1.21 -12.76 -10.33
N GLY A 290 -0.13 -13.47 -10.67
CA GLY A 290 -0.11 -14.93 -10.60
C GLY A 290 -0.33 -15.45 -9.18
N ALA A 291 -0.60 -16.74 -9.07
CA ALA A 291 -0.66 -17.41 -7.78
C ALA A 291 0.71 -17.34 -7.10
N LEU A 292 0.75 -17.19 -5.78
CA LEU A 292 2.00 -17.16 -5.03
C LEU A 292 2.33 -18.55 -4.44
N ASP A 293 3.60 -18.93 -4.41
CA ASP A 293 4.07 -20.05 -3.58
C ASP A 293 3.95 -19.62 -2.11
N LEU A 294 3.27 -20.43 -1.28
CA LEU A 294 3.06 -20.16 0.15
C LEU A 294 4.01 -20.97 1.05
N GLY A 295 5.04 -21.60 0.49
CA GLY A 295 5.93 -22.55 1.17
C GLY A 295 6.58 -22.01 2.45
N HIS A 296 6.98 -20.74 2.49
CA HIS A 296 7.55 -20.14 3.72
C HIS A 296 6.52 -20.02 4.86
N LEU A 297 5.28 -19.59 4.56
CA LEU A 297 4.21 -19.56 5.57
C LEU A 297 3.85 -20.96 6.05
N HIS A 298 3.83 -21.94 5.14
CA HIS A 298 3.53 -23.31 5.50
C HIS A 298 4.62 -23.92 6.39
N ALA A 299 5.89 -23.69 6.06
CA ALA A 299 7.04 -24.23 6.79
C ALA A 299 7.15 -23.70 8.24
N ASP A 300 6.93 -22.40 8.46
CA ASP A 300 7.09 -21.79 9.79
C ASP A 300 5.81 -21.77 10.64
N LEU A 301 4.61 -21.74 10.01
CA LEU A 301 3.34 -21.55 10.71
C LEU A 301 2.33 -22.69 10.51
N GLY A 302 2.63 -23.68 9.65
CA GLY A 302 1.67 -24.69 9.21
C GLY A 302 0.50 -24.10 8.39
N PHE A 303 0.64 -22.86 7.91
CA PHE A 303 -0.44 -22.12 7.27
C PHE A 303 -0.93 -22.80 5.99
N VAL A 304 -2.26 -22.86 5.85
CA VAL A 304 -2.98 -23.26 4.64
C VAL A 304 -4.23 -22.38 4.55
N PRO A 305 -4.50 -21.68 3.44
CA PRO A 305 -5.73 -20.90 3.28
C PRO A 305 -6.98 -21.75 3.53
N GLN A 306 -7.91 -21.25 4.35
CA GLN A 306 -9.14 -21.94 4.74
C GLN A 306 -10.35 -21.50 3.90
N TRP A 307 -10.22 -20.44 3.09
CA TRP A 307 -11.32 -19.83 2.34
C TRP A 307 -11.15 -19.93 0.82
N PRO A 308 -11.68 -21.00 0.18
CA PRO A 308 -11.91 -21.04 -1.26
C PRO A 308 -12.70 -19.83 -1.76
N LEU A 309 -12.55 -19.50 -3.04
CA LEU A 309 -13.15 -18.31 -3.67
C LEU A 309 -14.66 -18.25 -3.43
N GLU A 310 -15.38 -19.35 -3.65
CA GLU A 310 -16.83 -19.45 -3.51
C GLU A 310 -17.28 -19.18 -2.07
N ALA A 311 -16.54 -19.70 -1.08
CA ALA A 311 -16.84 -19.52 0.34
C ALA A 311 -16.57 -18.09 0.82
N GLY A 312 -15.43 -17.51 0.43
CA GLY A 312 -15.08 -16.13 0.77
C GLY A 312 -16.00 -15.09 0.09
N LEU A 313 -16.45 -15.37 -1.14
CA LEU A 313 -17.47 -14.56 -1.80
C LEU A 313 -18.83 -14.69 -1.11
N ALA A 314 -19.26 -15.90 -0.73
CA ALA A 314 -20.53 -16.13 -0.05
C ALA A 314 -20.59 -15.40 1.30
N GLU A 315 -19.56 -15.54 2.14
CA GLU A 315 -19.49 -14.83 3.42
C GLU A 315 -19.38 -13.31 3.22
N TYR A 316 -18.63 -12.82 2.23
CA TYR A 316 -18.58 -11.38 1.98
C TYR A 316 -19.94 -10.81 1.52
N VAL A 317 -20.66 -11.53 0.65
CA VAL A 317 -22.02 -11.18 0.22
C VAL A 317 -22.99 -11.20 1.41
N GLN A 318 -22.92 -12.22 2.27
CA GLN A 318 -23.76 -12.31 3.47
C GLN A 318 -23.46 -11.20 4.49
N TRP A 319 -22.17 -10.94 4.74
CA TRP A 319 -21.73 -9.84 5.60
C TRP A 319 -22.24 -8.49 5.08
N LEU A 320 -22.15 -8.24 3.77
CA LEU A 320 -22.68 -7.03 3.15
C LEU A 320 -24.19 -6.89 3.35
N HIS A 321 -24.99 -7.97 3.19
CA HIS A 321 -26.43 -7.94 3.44
C HIS A 321 -26.76 -7.50 4.88
N VAL A 322 -26.09 -8.07 5.88
CA VAL A 322 -26.27 -7.69 7.30
C VAL A 322 -25.82 -6.24 7.57
N HIS A 323 -24.80 -5.74 6.86
CA HIS A 323 -24.16 -4.45 7.15
C HIS A 323 -24.50 -3.31 6.16
N GLN A 324 -25.43 -3.49 5.22
CA GLN A 324 -25.73 -2.46 4.18
C GLN A 324 -26.04 -1.07 4.78
N GLY A 325 -26.78 -1.01 5.88
CA GLY A 325 -27.09 0.27 6.56
C GLY A 325 -25.88 0.92 7.25
N THR A 326 -24.88 0.13 7.61
CA THR A 326 -23.66 0.59 8.31
C THR A 326 -22.63 1.23 7.37
N LEU A 327 -22.64 0.87 6.08
CA LEU A 327 -21.65 1.38 5.10
C LEU A 327 -22.12 2.63 4.33
N ARG A 328 -23.38 3.06 4.49
CA ARG A 328 -23.99 4.20 3.77
C ARG A 328 -23.46 5.59 4.16
N GLY A 329 -22.41 5.67 4.97
CA GLY A 329 -21.74 6.93 5.34
C GLY A 329 -21.06 7.67 4.18
N GLY A 330 -20.92 7.03 3.01
CA GLY A 330 -20.62 7.68 1.74
C GLY A 330 -21.53 7.13 0.65
N ALA A 331 -22.27 8.00 -0.02
CA ALA A 331 -23.07 7.61 -1.18
C ALA A 331 -22.14 7.33 -2.38
N LEU A 332 -22.28 6.16 -3.01
CA LEU A 332 -21.56 5.83 -4.24
C LEU A 332 -22.19 6.56 -5.44
N GLN A 333 -22.02 7.88 -5.51
CA GLN A 333 -22.36 8.68 -6.69
C GLN A 333 -21.34 8.41 -7.81
N TYR A 334 -21.68 7.45 -8.69
CA TYR A 334 -20.98 7.21 -9.95
C TYR A 334 -21.20 8.39 -10.92
N MET A 335 -20.43 9.46 -10.74
CA MET A 335 -20.36 10.58 -11.68
C MET A 335 -19.72 10.10 -13.00
N ARG A 336 -20.50 10.10 -14.10
CA ARG A 336 -19.93 9.97 -15.45
C ARG A 336 -19.15 11.24 -15.78
N SER A 337 -17.88 11.08 -16.17
CA SER A 337 -17.14 12.13 -16.88
C SER A 337 -17.66 12.20 -18.31
N GLU A 338 -18.34 13.30 -18.69
CA GLU A 338 -18.67 13.60 -20.09
C GLU A 338 -17.46 14.20 -20.86
N ALA A 339 -16.31 13.56 -20.67
CA ALA A 339 -15.08 13.76 -21.43
C ALA A 339 -14.35 12.40 -21.48
N GLY A 340 -13.86 12.03 -22.66
CA GLY A 340 -13.25 10.72 -22.92
C GLY A 340 -11.99 10.49 -22.09
N GLY A 341 -12.14 9.78 -20.97
CA GLY A 341 -11.09 9.50 -20.00
C GLY A 341 -11.54 8.43 -19.01
N SER A 342 -10.58 7.88 -18.25
CA SER A 342 -10.80 6.75 -17.35
C SER A 342 -11.86 7.01 -16.27
N ILE A 343 -12.71 6.04 -16.00
CA ILE A 343 -13.65 6.08 -14.87
C ILE A 343 -12.88 6.01 -13.55
N SER A 344 -12.81 7.14 -12.84
CA SER A 344 -12.41 7.20 -11.44
C SER A 344 -13.64 7.12 -10.53
N LEU A 345 -13.57 6.36 -9.42
CA LEU A 345 -14.59 6.47 -8.37
C LEU A 345 -14.32 7.73 -7.54
N PHE A 346 -15.15 8.75 -7.73
CA PHE A 346 -15.20 9.91 -6.84
C PHE A 346 -16.15 9.63 -5.67
N VAL A 347 -15.86 10.22 -4.51
CA VAL A 347 -16.76 10.25 -3.34
C VAL A 347 -16.96 11.72 -2.97
N THR A 348 -18.21 12.18 -3.05
CA THR A 348 -18.64 13.48 -2.56
C THR A 348 -18.94 13.38 -1.07
N ASP A 349 -18.27 14.20 -0.25
CA ASP A 349 -18.55 14.30 1.19
C ASP A 349 -19.75 15.26 1.40
N PRO A 350 -20.86 14.84 2.03
CA PRO A 350 -22.05 15.68 2.18
C PRO A 350 -21.86 16.96 3.02
N LEU A 351 -20.71 17.15 3.69
CA LEU A 351 -20.50 18.20 4.68
C LEU A 351 -19.63 19.39 4.22
N SER A 352 -19.24 19.47 2.94
CA SER A 352 -18.41 20.57 2.41
C SER A 352 -19.19 21.61 1.60
N THR A 353 -20.25 22.21 2.16
CA THR A 353 -20.93 23.37 1.56
C THR A 353 -20.12 24.66 1.74
N SER A 354 -19.19 24.92 0.84
CA SER A 354 -18.54 26.23 0.69
C SER A 354 -18.99 26.90 -0.61
N THR A 355 -19.67 28.04 -0.50
CA THR A 355 -20.23 28.75 -1.66
C THR A 355 -19.17 29.62 -2.34
N ALA A 356 -18.77 29.24 -3.56
CA ALA A 356 -17.94 30.07 -4.43
C ALA A 356 -18.67 30.30 -5.77
N ASN A 357 -19.17 31.52 -5.98
CA ASN A 357 -19.80 31.91 -7.25
C ASN A 357 -18.73 32.08 -8.33
N ALA A 358 -18.92 31.43 -9.49
CA ALA A 358 -18.15 31.69 -10.70
C ALA A 358 -19.05 32.38 -11.73
N PRO A 359 -18.74 33.62 -12.19
CA PRO A 359 -19.51 34.28 -13.24
C PRO A 359 -19.18 33.68 -14.62
N SER A 360 -20.20 33.54 -15.47
CA SER A 360 -20.10 33.01 -16.83
C SER A 360 -19.40 33.98 -17.79
N ILE A 361 -18.53 33.46 -18.66
CA ILE A 361 -17.96 34.22 -19.79
C ILE A 361 -18.72 33.87 -21.07
N SER A 362 -19.43 34.87 -21.62
CA SER A 362 -19.98 34.89 -22.99
C SER A 362 -19.46 36.14 -23.68
N GLY A 363 -18.88 36.01 -24.87
CA GLY A 363 -18.02 37.06 -25.44
C GLY A 363 -18.65 38.01 -26.46
N SER A 364 -17.99 39.17 -26.60
CA SER A 364 -17.94 40.05 -27.80
C SER A 364 -19.18 40.90 -28.15
N PRO A 365 -19.02 42.04 -28.88
CA PRO A 365 -17.84 42.90 -29.09
C PRO A 365 -18.12 44.42 -28.85
N MET A 366 -17.23 45.30 -29.37
CA MET A 366 -17.26 46.78 -29.42
C MET A 366 -16.78 47.53 -28.14
N ASP A 367 -16.30 48.78 -28.17
CA ASP A 367 -15.46 49.57 -29.11
C ASP A 367 -15.07 50.91 -28.39
N ALA A 368 -14.28 51.79 -29.03
CA ALA A 368 -14.25 53.25 -28.81
C ALA A 368 -13.57 53.88 -27.55
N SER A 369 -12.23 53.84 -27.51
CA SER A 369 -11.33 55.05 -27.52
C SER A 369 -11.28 56.14 -26.40
N ARG A 370 -10.09 56.77 -26.26
CA ARG A 370 -9.73 58.15 -25.77
C ARG A 370 -9.29 58.44 -24.30
N ASN A 371 -7.97 58.51 -24.12
CA ASN A 371 -7.15 59.65 -23.61
C ASN A 371 -7.47 60.45 -22.30
N GLY A 372 -6.78 60.11 -21.19
CA GLY A 372 -6.05 61.03 -20.24
C GLY A 372 -6.83 61.97 -19.29
N PRO A 373 -6.16 62.75 -18.38
CA PRO A 373 -4.73 62.75 -17.98
C PRO A 373 -4.43 62.71 -16.43
N SER A 374 -3.14 62.85 -16.06
CA SER A 374 -2.48 62.96 -14.71
C SER A 374 -3.00 64.06 -13.74
N PRO A 375 -2.71 64.10 -12.39
CA PRO A 375 -1.33 64.20 -11.82
C PRO A 375 -0.95 63.81 -10.33
N VAL A 376 0.29 63.29 -10.15
CA VAL A 376 1.42 63.73 -9.24
C VAL A 376 1.37 63.73 -7.66
N ALA A 377 2.48 63.19 -7.06
CA ALA A 377 3.09 63.37 -5.70
C ALA A 377 2.40 62.75 -4.43
N GLY A 378 3.11 62.40 -3.33
CA GLY A 378 4.54 62.52 -2.96
C GLY A 378 4.99 61.62 -1.76
N PRO A 379 6.26 61.66 -1.27
CA PRO A 379 6.91 60.56 -0.52
C PRO A 379 7.30 60.80 0.96
N LEU A 380 7.91 59.79 1.63
CA LEU A 380 8.45 59.83 3.01
C LEU A 380 9.95 59.39 3.12
N PRO A 381 10.76 59.93 4.07
CA PRO A 381 12.18 59.60 4.28
C PRO A 381 12.47 58.80 5.59
N ALA A 382 13.76 58.66 5.98
CA ALA A 382 14.22 57.84 7.12
C ALA A 382 15.35 58.48 7.97
N SER A 383 15.67 57.89 9.14
CA SER A 383 17.03 57.41 9.53
C SER A 383 17.52 57.65 10.99
N ARG A 384 18.40 56.74 11.47
CA ARG A 384 19.52 56.93 12.46
C ARG A 384 19.11 57.07 13.98
N LYS A 385 19.96 56.77 15.00
CA LYS A 385 21.42 56.44 15.07
C LYS A 385 21.87 55.80 16.43
N SER A 386 23.02 55.09 16.45
CA SER A 386 24.01 54.88 17.58
C SER A 386 23.62 54.06 18.85
N SER A 387 24.54 53.38 19.59
CA SER A 387 26.00 53.10 19.43
C SER A 387 26.64 52.13 20.46
N MET A 388 27.72 51.42 20.06
CA MET A 388 28.87 50.88 20.88
C MET A 388 28.58 49.69 21.85
N GLN A 389 29.50 48.78 22.25
CA GLN A 389 30.92 48.37 21.93
C GLN A 389 31.18 46.99 22.63
N ARG A 390 32.15 46.05 22.40
CA ARG A 390 33.34 45.72 21.54
C ARG A 390 33.29 44.18 21.28
N GLY A 391 34.18 43.48 20.56
CA GLY A 391 35.30 43.80 19.65
C GLY A 391 36.18 42.55 19.34
N SER A 392 36.99 42.60 18.25
CA SER A 392 38.04 41.64 17.79
C SER A 392 37.69 40.14 17.66
N GLY A 393 37.84 39.44 16.52
CA GLY A 393 38.11 39.84 15.12
C GLY A 393 39.38 39.22 14.47
N PHE A 394 39.27 38.67 13.25
CA PHE A 394 40.36 38.55 12.26
C PHE A 394 39.83 38.31 10.81
N CYS A 395 40.69 38.53 9.81
CA CYS A 395 40.44 38.63 8.34
C CYS A 395 40.04 37.30 7.63
N LEU A 396 39.06 37.27 6.68
CA LEU A 396 39.11 37.56 5.21
C LEU A 396 39.89 36.51 4.36
N ALA A 397 39.53 36.13 3.11
CA ALA A 397 38.62 36.73 2.12
C ALA A 397 37.95 35.73 1.12
N LEU A 398 37.24 36.28 0.11
CA LEU A 398 36.40 35.65 -0.94
C LEU A 398 36.55 36.44 -2.27
N SER A 399 36.28 35.94 -3.50
CA SER A 399 36.04 34.57 -4.01
C SER A 399 35.89 34.55 -5.55
N THR A 400 36.14 33.41 -6.22
CA THR A 400 35.72 33.08 -7.62
C THR A 400 36.36 33.94 -8.76
N PRO A 401 35.96 33.84 -10.05
CA PRO A 401 36.52 32.85 -10.98
C PRO A 401 36.97 33.42 -12.35
N MET A 402 37.68 32.63 -13.18
CA MET A 402 37.78 32.90 -14.63
C MET A 402 38.10 31.64 -15.46
N CYS A 403 37.67 31.63 -16.74
CA CYS A 403 37.80 30.49 -17.65
C CYS A 403 38.90 30.71 -18.72
N ILE A 404 39.63 29.65 -19.07
CA ILE A 404 40.33 29.50 -20.37
C ILE A 404 40.07 28.09 -20.88
N ALA A 405 39.97 27.92 -22.20
CA ALA A 405 39.58 26.66 -22.86
C ALA A 405 40.76 25.71 -23.11
N GLY A 406 40.47 24.42 -23.30
CA GLY A 406 41.46 23.42 -23.71
C GLY A 406 40.93 21.98 -23.72
N HIS A 407 40.29 21.55 -24.81
CA HIS A 407 40.13 20.11 -25.09
C HIS A 407 41.47 19.51 -25.52
N PRO A 408 41.75 18.26 -25.12
CA PRO A 408 41.80 17.23 -26.15
C PRO A 408 40.87 16.04 -25.86
N THR A 409 40.71 15.19 -26.87
CA THR A 409 39.87 13.98 -26.86
C THR A 409 40.49 12.82 -26.07
N ILE A 410 39.71 12.16 -25.21
CA ILE A 410 40.08 10.85 -24.64
C ILE A 410 39.59 9.74 -25.57
N PRO A 411 40.42 8.74 -25.94
CA PRO A 411 40.00 7.65 -26.83
C PRO A 411 38.94 6.73 -26.23
N SER A 412 38.16 6.08 -27.11
CA SER A 412 37.16 5.09 -26.72
C SER A 412 37.81 3.82 -26.15
N ALA A 413 37.41 3.43 -24.94
CA ALA A 413 37.81 2.17 -24.33
C ALA A 413 37.22 0.99 -25.13
N ARG A 414 38.09 0.16 -25.72
CA ARG A 414 37.66 -1.06 -26.42
C ARG A 414 37.20 -2.11 -25.40
N ILE A 415 35.98 -2.59 -25.56
CA ILE A 415 35.49 -3.79 -24.88
C ILE A 415 36.26 -4.99 -25.45
N LEU A 416 37.04 -5.68 -24.62
CA LEU A 416 37.63 -6.97 -24.96
C LEU A 416 36.61 -8.09 -24.70
N PRO A 417 36.48 -9.09 -25.60
CA PRO A 417 35.55 -10.19 -25.40
C PRO A 417 36.04 -11.11 -24.28
N VAL A 418 35.15 -11.40 -23.32
CA VAL A 418 35.40 -12.39 -22.27
C VAL A 418 35.32 -13.79 -22.87
N ALA A 419 36.37 -14.59 -22.69
CA ALA A 419 36.39 -15.97 -23.15
C ALA A 419 35.40 -16.85 -22.35
N PRO A 420 34.70 -17.81 -22.98
CA PRO A 420 33.74 -18.66 -22.29
C PRO A 420 34.43 -19.62 -21.30
N LEU A 421 33.83 -19.77 -20.11
CA LEU A 421 34.24 -20.76 -19.13
C LEU A 421 33.92 -22.18 -19.61
N PRO A 422 34.76 -23.19 -19.28
CA PRO A 422 34.48 -24.59 -19.61
C PRO A 422 33.29 -25.14 -18.79
N PRO A 423 32.55 -26.14 -19.31
CA PRO A 423 31.40 -26.72 -18.61
C PRO A 423 31.81 -27.53 -17.36
N PRO A 424 30.97 -27.59 -16.31
CA PRO A 424 31.27 -28.32 -15.09
C PRO A 424 31.25 -29.85 -15.30
N LEU A 425 32.24 -30.53 -14.72
CA LEU A 425 32.39 -31.98 -14.76
C LEU A 425 31.26 -32.70 -13.99
N ARG A 426 30.65 -33.72 -14.62
CA ARG A 426 29.61 -34.57 -14.00
C ARG A 426 30.19 -35.91 -13.48
N ALA A 427 30.58 -35.96 -12.20
CA ALA A 427 30.75 -37.18 -11.41
C ALA A 427 30.95 -36.80 -9.92
N LEU A 428 30.57 -37.57 -8.89
CA LEU A 428 29.86 -38.86 -8.81
C LEU A 428 28.62 -38.75 -7.90
N ARG A 429 27.67 -39.68 -8.03
CA ARG A 429 26.69 -39.98 -6.96
C ARG A 429 27.36 -40.88 -5.91
N LEU A 430 27.46 -40.43 -4.67
CA LEU A 430 27.80 -41.30 -3.53
C LEU A 430 26.51 -41.77 -2.83
N PHE A 431 26.28 -43.08 -2.85
CA PHE A 431 25.18 -43.72 -2.11
C PHE A 431 25.51 -43.75 -0.62
N TRP A 432 24.70 -43.09 0.21
CA TRP A 432 24.80 -43.21 1.66
C TRP A 432 24.13 -44.51 2.13
N LYS A 433 24.91 -45.60 2.21
CA LYS A 433 24.43 -46.86 2.78
C LYS A 433 24.40 -46.78 4.30
N CYS A 434 23.20 -46.77 4.87
CA CYS A 434 22.99 -47.01 6.29
C CYS A 434 23.59 -48.37 6.69
N ARG A 435 24.29 -48.43 7.83
CA ARG A 435 24.73 -49.69 8.43
C ARG A 435 24.67 -49.59 9.95
N SER A 436 23.90 -50.49 10.57
CA SER A 436 23.88 -50.69 12.01
C SER A 436 24.18 -52.16 12.30
N ARG A 437 25.07 -52.41 13.27
CA ARG A 437 25.53 -53.74 13.73
C ARG A 437 26.34 -54.52 12.66
N ARG A 438 27.38 -55.28 13.00
CA ARG A 438 28.13 -55.42 14.27
C ARG A 438 29.58 -55.00 14.02
#